data_AF-A0A4V1CIP7-F1
#
_entry.id   AF-A0A4V1CIP7-F1
#
_cell.length_a   1.000
_cell.length_b   1.000
_cell.length_c   1.000
_cell.angle_alpha   90.00
_cell.angle_beta   90.00
_cell.angle_gamma   90.00
#
_symmetry.space_group_name_H-M   'P 1'
#
loop_
_entity.id
_entity.type
_entity.pdbx_description
1 polymer ?
#
loop_
_entity_poly.entity_id
_entity_poly.type
_entity_poly.pdbx_seq_one_letter_code
_entity_poly.pdbx_strand_id
1 'polypeptide(L)'
;MSSSTFVDGIEVMWRPGCPFCMRLRSSLRRRGIATTDIDIWSVPGSAARVRAATGGDETVPTVFVGNRALVNPTVGQIVSAVESELPGRSGELIPRSPNVGMWNRISSLWKRG
;
A
#
# COMPACT_ATOMS: atom_id res chain seq x y z
N MET A 1 -24.42 8.90 7.86
CA MET A 1 -24.25 7.45 7.67
C MET A 1 -22.83 7.24 7.16
N SER A 2 -21.92 6.74 8.01
CA SER A 2 -20.52 6.51 7.62
C SER A 2 -20.45 5.26 6.75
N SER A 3 -20.11 5.43 5.47
CA SER A 3 -19.95 4.33 4.52
C SER A 3 -18.75 3.46 4.89
N SER A 4 -18.99 2.19 5.16
CA SER A 4 -18.01 1.18 5.62
C SER A 4 -17.00 0.72 4.56
N THR A 5 -16.70 1.54 3.55
CA THR A 5 -15.85 1.20 2.40
C THR A 5 -14.57 2.02 2.32
N PHE A 6 -14.55 3.21 2.92
CA PHE A 6 -13.39 4.10 2.88
C PHE A 6 -12.34 3.70 3.90
N VAL A 7 -11.08 3.61 3.47
CA VAL A 7 -9.92 3.37 4.34
C VAL A 7 -9.11 4.64 4.48
N ASP A 8 -9.12 5.21 5.69
CA ASP A 8 -8.26 6.33 6.07
C ASP A 8 -6.86 5.81 6.45
N GLY A 9 -6.13 5.26 5.47
CA GLY A 9 -4.84 4.60 5.67
C GLY A 9 -4.49 3.60 4.57
N ILE A 10 -3.62 2.65 4.90
CA ILE A 10 -3.22 1.54 4.01
C ILE A 10 -3.47 0.22 4.72
N GLU A 11 -4.49 -0.50 4.30
CA GLU A 11 -4.82 -1.82 4.84
C GLU A 11 -4.34 -2.91 3.89
N VAL A 12 -3.51 -3.84 4.39
CA VAL A 12 -2.97 -4.97 3.60
C VAL A 12 -3.67 -6.25 4.03
N MET A 13 -4.55 -6.78 3.18
CA MET A 13 -5.15 -8.10 3.36
C MET A 13 -4.13 -9.19 3.02
N TRP A 14 -3.89 -10.11 3.95
CA TRP A 14 -2.93 -11.20 3.79
C TRP A 14 -3.44 -12.49 4.44
N ARG A 15 -2.70 -13.59 4.26
CA ARG A 15 -2.90 -14.85 4.99
C ARG A 15 -1.59 -15.60 5.20
N PRO A 16 -1.48 -16.50 6.20
CA PRO A 16 -0.33 -17.38 6.38
C PRO A 16 -0.02 -18.21 5.12
N GLY A 17 1.27 -18.47 4.86
CA GLY A 17 1.72 -19.27 3.71
C GLY A 17 1.69 -18.56 2.35
N CYS A 18 1.29 -17.29 2.28
CA CYS A 18 1.30 -16.51 1.04
C CYS A 18 2.68 -15.85 0.77
N PRO A 19 3.49 -16.34 -0.18
CA PRO A 19 4.82 -15.77 -0.45
C PRO A 19 4.77 -14.33 -0.97
N PHE A 20 3.78 -13.99 -1.81
CA PHE A 20 3.59 -12.64 -2.32
C PHE A 20 3.27 -11.63 -1.21
N CYS A 21 2.45 -12.04 -0.24
CA CYS A 21 2.09 -11.22 0.91
C CYS A 21 3.31 -10.92 1.78
N MET A 22 4.14 -11.93 2.06
CA MET A 22 5.38 -11.74 2.83
C MET A 22 6.34 -10.78 2.11
N ARG A 23 6.49 -10.93 0.79
CA ARG A 23 7.35 -10.05 -0.04
C ARG A 23 6.87 -8.61 -0.05
N LEU A 24 5.56 -8.38 -0.21
CA LEU A 24 4.98 -7.05 -0.24
C LEU A 24 5.13 -6.36 1.12
N ARG A 25 4.70 -7.01 2.21
CA ARG A 25 4.78 -6.48 3.59
C ARG A 25 6.22 -6.17 3.99
N SER A 26 7.18 -7.04 3.65
CA SER A 26 8.60 -6.79 3.88
C SER A 26 9.11 -5.56 3.12
N SER A 27 8.63 -5.35 1.89
CA SER A 27 9.03 -4.20 1.07
C SER A 27 8.44 -2.88 1.58
N LEU A 28 7.20 -2.90 2.10
CA LEU A 28 6.55 -1.76 2.73
C LEU A 28 7.26 -1.38 4.04
N ARG A 29 7.50 -2.37 4.92
CA ARG A 29 8.23 -2.17 6.18
C ARG A 29 9.63 -1.59 5.97
N ARG A 30 10.40 -2.10 5.01
CA ARG A 30 11.75 -1.59 4.69
C ARG A 30 11.75 -0.12 4.24
N ARG A 31 10.64 0.36 3.70
CA ARG A 31 10.46 1.74 3.26
C ARG A 31 9.82 2.61 4.34
N GLY A 32 9.51 2.05 5.52
CA GLY A 32 8.83 2.72 6.62
C GLY A 32 7.38 3.12 6.31
N ILE A 33 6.75 2.52 5.30
CA ILE A 33 5.36 2.82 4.95
C ILE A 33 4.47 2.23 6.05
N ALA A 34 3.63 3.07 6.65
CA ALA A 34 2.73 2.67 7.72
C ALA A 34 1.55 1.89 7.13
N THR A 35 1.37 0.63 7.55
CA THR A 35 0.27 -0.23 7.11
C THR A 35 -0.41 -0.93 8.26
N THR A 36 -1.70 -1.23 8.06
CA THR A 36 -2.48 -2.12 8.91
C THR A 36 -2.60 -3.47 8.22
N ASP A 37 -1.91 -4.47 8.74
CA ASP A 37 -1.91 -5.82 8.16
C ASP A 37 -3.06 -6.65 8.73
N ILE A 38 -4.00 -7.08 7.87
CA ILE A 38 -5.20 -7.81 8.28
C ILE A 38 -5.14 -9.23 7.71
N ASP A 39 -5.10 -10.22 8.60
CA ASP A 39 -5.21 -11.63 8.20
C ASP A 39 -6.68 -11.96 7.91
N ILE A 40 -6.96 -12.35 6.66
CA ILE A 40 -8.31 -12.60 6.20
C ILE A 40 -8.96 -13.85 6.81
N TRP A 41 -8.15 -14.76 7.36
CA TRP A 41 -8.65 -15.96 8.06
C TRP A 41 -8.95 -15.69 9.53
N SER A 42 -8.22 -14.76 10.14
CA SER A 42 -8.34 -14.47 11.57
C SER A 42 -9.39 -13.39 11.86
N VAL A 43 -9.59 -12.44 10.94
CA VAL A 43 -10.52 -11.32 11.12
C VAL A 43 -11.86 -11.63 10.43
N PRO A 44 -12.97 -11.76 11.19
CA PRO A 44 -14.29 -12.01 10.61
C PRO A 44 -14.67 -10.95 9.57
N GLY A 45 -15.18 -11.39 8.43
CA GLY A 45 -15.62 -10.52 7.33
C GLY A 45 -14.52 -10.05 6.37
N SER A 46 -13.23 -10.16 6.72
CA SER A 46 -12.14 -9.72 5.85
C SER A 46 -12.05 -10.53 4.55
N ALA A 47 -12.23 -11.85 4.61
CA ALA A 47 -12.28 -12.70 3.42
C ALA A 47 -13.44 -12.32 2.47
N ALA A 48 -14.62 -12.02 3.00
CA ALA A 48 -15.76 -11.56 2.22
C ALA A 48 -15.50 -10.21 1.54
N ARG A 49 -14.82 -9.28 2.24
CA ARG A 49 -14.41 -7.99 1.68
C ARG A 49 -13.39 -8.16 0.54
N VAL A 50 -12.45 -9.11 0.65
CA VAL A 50 -11.55 -9.44 -0.46
C VAL A 50 -12.31 -9.99 -1.65
N ARG A 51 -13.21 -10.97 -1.45
CA ARG A 51 -14.04 -11.52 -2.54
C ARG A 51 -14.85 -10.44 -3.27
N ALA A 52 -15.41 -9.49 -2.52
CA ALA A 52 -16.13 -8.37 -3.12
C ALA A 52 -15.23 -7.48 -4.01
N ALA A 53 -13.95 -7.30 -3.64
CA ALA A 53 -13.01 -6.48 -4.38
C ALA A 53 -12.36 -7.17 -5.59
N THR A 54 -12.33 -8.50 -5.60
CA THR A 54 -11.62 -9.32 -6.61
C THR A 54 -12.55 -9.98 -7.62
N GLY A 55 -13.88 -9.84 -7.46
CA GLY A 55 -14.87 -10.51 -8.32
C GLY A 55 -15.23 -11.93 -7.88
N GLY A 56 -14.97 -12.28 -6.62
CA GLY A 56 -15.41 -13.54 -6.00
C GLY A 56 -14.31 -14.35 -5.33
N ASP A 57 -13.05 -14.05 -5.61
CA ASP A 57 -11.89 -14.83 -5.14
C ASP A 57 -11.24 -14.26 -3.89
N GLU A 58 -10.66 -15.12 -3.05
CA GLU A 58 -9.86 -14.67 -1.89
C GLU A 58 -8.40 -14.36 -2.30
N THR A 59 -8.23 -13.55 -3.35
CA THR A 59 -6.91 -13.21 -3.90
C THR A 59 -6.18 -12.24 -2.97
N VAL A 60 -5.00 -12.64 -2.51
CA VAL A 60 -4.12 -11.85 -1.64
C VAL A 60 -2.68 -11.84 -2.20
N PRO A 61 -1.90 -10.77 -1.97
CA PRO A 61 -2.24 -9.59 -1.18
C PRO A 61 -3.23 -8.67 -1.89
N THR A 62 -4.26 -8.20 -1.17
CA THR A 62 -5.17 -7.15 -1.64
C THR A 62 -5.02 -5.96 -0.71
N VAL A 63 -4.82 -4.77 -1.26
CA VAL A 63 -4.56 -3.54 -0.48
C VAL A 63 -5.70 -2.55 -0.68
N PHE A 64 -6.22 -2.03 0.42
CA PHE A 64 -7.23 -0.97 0.40
C PHE A 64 -6.62 0.36 0.81
N VAL A 65 -6.91 1.41 0.05
CA VAL A 65 -6.47 2.80 0.29
C VAL A 65 -7.59 3.73 -0.17
N GLY A 66 -8.11 4.58 0.72
CA GLY A 66 -9.26 5.42 0.42
C GLY A 66 -10.43 4.58 -0.11
N ASN A 67 -10.88 4.86 -1.34
CA ASN A 67 -11.95 4.10 -1.99
C ASN A 67 -11.43 2.99 -2.92
N ARG A 68 -10.12 2.81 -3.05
CA ARG A 68 -9.52 1.88 -4.00
C ARG A 68 -9.14 0.55 -3.35
N ALA A 69 -9.39 -0.52 -4.09
CA ALA A 69 -8.83 -1.83 -3.84
C ALA A 69 -7.81 -2.17 -4.93
N LEU A 70 -6.63 -2.64 -4.52
CA LEU A 70 -5.53 -3.00 -5.40
C LEU A 70 -5.21 -4.49 -5.19
N VAL A 71 -5.35 -5.29 -6.24
CA VAL A 71 -5.09 -6.73 -6.19
C VAL A 71 -3.64 -7.02 -6.60
N ASN A 72 -2.91 -7.70 -5.73
CA ASN A 72 -1.48 -8.01 -5.85
C ASN A 72 -0.60 -6.83 -6.32
N PRO A 73 -0.67 -5.64 -5.67
CA PRO A 73 0.02 -4.47 -6.17
C PRO A 73 1.52 -4.47 -5.87
N THR A 74 2.23 -3.67 -6.66
CA THR A 74 3.58 -3.21 -6.34
C THR A 74 3.55 -2.07 -5.30
N VAL A 75 4.68 -1.82 -4.63
CA VAL A 75 4.79 -0.67 -3.71
C VAL A 75 4.54 0.67 -4.42
N GLY A 76 4.99 0.81 -5.68
CA GLY A 76 4.75 2.03 -6.45
C GLY A 76 3.27 2.31 -6.71
N GLN A 77 2.49 1.26 -6.98
CA GLN A 77 1.04 1.38 -7.13
C GLN A 77 0.34 1.78 -5.83
N ILE A 78 0.81 1.27 -4.68
CA ILE A 78 0.29 1.67 -3.37
C ILE A 78 0.60 3.14 -3.11
N VAL A 79 1.84 3.58 -3.36
CA VAL A 79 2.25 4.99 -3.20
C VAL A 79 1.39 5.92 -4.07
N SER A 80 1.24 5.61 -5.35
CA SER A 80 0.40 6.39 -6.26
C SER A 80 -1.08 6.42 -5.82
N ALA A 81 -1.60 5.31 -5.28
CA ALA A 81 -2.96 5.29 -4.75
C ALA A 81 -3.10 6.18 -3.50
N VAL A 82 -2.14 6.17 -2.58
CA VAL A 82 -2.16 7.05 -1.39
C VAL A 82 -2.11 8.52 -1.79
N GLU A 83 -1.23 8.89 -2.72
CA GLU A 83 -1.12 10.28 -3.20
C GLU A 83 -2.43 10.76 -3.84
N SER A 84 -3.13 9.88 -4.56
CA SER A 84 -4.41 10.19 -5.20
C SER A 84 -5.59 10.20 -4.24
N GLU A 85 -5.69 9.22 -3.35
CA GLU A 85 -6.87 9.01 -2.49
C GLU A 85 -6.78 9.75 -1.16
N LEU A 86 -5.56 9.92 -0.64
CA LEU A 86 -5.28 10.48 0.68
C LEU A 86 -4.20 11.58 0.60
N PRO A 87 -4.35 12.62 -0.26
CA PRO A 87 -3.30 13.61 -0.48
C PRO A 87 -2.85 14.30 0.82
N GLY A 88 -3.79 14.58 1.74
CA GLY A 88 -3.51 15.19 3.05
C GLY A 88 -2.76 14.31 4.05
N ARG A 89 -2.72 12.99 3.84
CA ARG A 89 -2.02 12.03 4.72
C ARG A 89 -0.80 11.37 4.07
N SER A 90 -0.57 11.62 2.79
CA SER A 90 0.56 11.05 2.04
C SER A 90 1.90 11.19 2.75
N GLY A 91 2.22 12.37 3.30
CA GLY A 91 3.47 12.61 4.02
C GLY A 91 3.60 11.94 5.39
N GLU A 92 2.48 11.52 5.99
CA GLU A 92 2.43 10.74 7.23
C GLU A 92 2.61 9.24 6.93
N LEU A 93 1.87 8.74 5.92
CA LEU A 93 1.82 7.31 5.59
C LEU A 93 3.04 6.85 4.79
N ILE A 94 3.65 7.74 4.02
CA ILE A 94 4.79 7.46 3.16
C ILE A 94 5.96 8.34 3.61
N PRO A 95 7.00 7.77 4.25
CA PRO A 95 8.17 8.53 4.61
C PRO A 95 8.79 9.19 3.38
N ARG A 96 9.08 10.50 3.48
CA ARG A 96 9.86 11.18 2.44
C ARG A 96 11.22 10.50 2.34
N SER A 97 11.54 10.00 1.16
CA SER A 97 12.81 9.32 0.89
C SER A 97 13.98 10.23 1.29
N PRO A 98 14.94 9.77 2.13
CA PRO A 98 16.04 10.62 2.61
C PRO A 98 16.96 11.15 1.50
N ASN A 99 16.95 10.54 0.32
CA ASN A 99 18.05 10.67 -0.65
C ASN A 99 17.68 11.27 -2.01
N VAL A 100 16.44 11.71 -2.26
CA VAL A 100 16.09 12.32 -3.56
C VAL A 100 16.82 13.65 -3.79
N GLY A 101 17.14 14.40 -2.72
CA GLY A 101 17.89 15.67 -2.84
C GLY A 101 19.36 15.51 -3.22
N MET A 102 19.99 14.36 -2.90
CA MET A 102 21.42 14.14 -3.16
C MET A 102 21.68 13.80 -4.63
N TRP A 103 20.86 12.95 -5.23
CA TRP A 103 20.99 12.55 -6.63
C TRP A 103 20.66 13.69 -7.61
N ASN A 104 19.71 14.57 -7.26
CA ASN A 104 19.39 15.77 -8.07
C ASN A 104 20.52 16.81 -8.05
N ARG A 105 21.30 16.89 -6.98
CA ARG A 105 22.51 17.75 -6.93
C ARG A 105 23.67 17.16 -7.72
N ILE A 106 23.88 15.84 -7.62
CA ILE A 106 24.95 15.14 -8.35
C ILE A 106 24.70 15.14 -9.86
N SER A 107 23.46 14.93 -10.31
CA SER A 107 23.11 14.96 -11.75
C SER A 107 23.21 16.36 -12.37
N SER A 108 23.01 17.42 -11.59
CA SER A 108 23.22 18.80 -12.04
C SER A 108 24.70 19.18 -12.26
N LEU A 109 25.63 18.41 -11.68
CA LEU A 109 27.07 18.59 -11.87
C LEU A 109 27.58 17.92 -13.15
N TRP A 110 26.89 16.90 -13.65
CA TRP A 110 27.25 16.20 -14.89
C TRP A 110 26.66 16.83 -16.17
N LYS A 111 25.73 17.78 -16.06
CA LYS A 111 25.19 18.55 -17.22
C LYS A 111 25.96 19.84 -17.54
N ARG A 112 27.10 20.08 -16.89
CA ARG A 112 27.98 21.26 -17.12
C ARG A 112 29.41 20.85 -17.49
N GLY A 113 29.54 19.83 -18.33
CA GLY A 113 30.80 19.38 -18.92
C GLY A 113 30.66 19.22 -20.41
#